data_AF-A0ABD5BRV5-F1
#
_entry.id   AF-A0ABD5BRV5-F1
#
_cell.length_a   1.000
_cell.length_b   1.000
_cell.length_c   1.000
_cell.angle_alpha   90.00
_cell.angle_beta   90.00
_cell.angle_gamma   90.00
#
_symmetry.space_group_name_H-M   'P 1'
#
loop_
_entity.id
_entity.type
_entity.pdbx_description
1 polymer ?
#
loop_
_entity_poly.entity_id
_entity_poly.type
_entity_poly.pdbx_seq_one_letter_code
_entity_poly.pdbx_strand_id
1 'polypeptide(L)'
;MKPLLILGAASIVLVSVLCAVVNYYHDKSERLVSEVKQQEKTLAQQSGLITTLRADDARNRAMMAEQQRREQQLRQQGETYQRKYQDAIKNDECARRTAPGAVLDLLRGTDTTTAAGAARAVSP
;
A
#
# COMPACT_ATOMS: atom_id res chain seq x y z
N MET A 1 -30.19 -45.63 -66.45
CA MET A 1 -30.24 -45.90 -64.98
C MET A 1 -28.96 -45.47 -64.24
N LYS A 2 -27.76 -45.81 -64.75
CA LYS A 2 -26.46 -45.40 -64.16
C LYS A 2 -26.25 -43.87 -63.95
N PRO A 3 -26.64 -42.95 -64.86
CA PRO A 3 -26.38 -41.52 -64.65
C PRO A 3 -27.25 -40.86 -63.57
N LEU A 4 -28.47 -41.36 -63.34
CA LEU A 4 -29.36 -40.84 -62.29
C LEU A 4 -28.84 -41.17 -60.88
N LEU A 5 -28.24 -42.36 -60.71
CA LEU A 5 -27.61 -42.78 -59.45
C LEU A 5 -26.37 -41.92 -59.12
N ILE A 6 -25.60 -41.53 -60.13
CA ILE A 6 -24.39 -40.69 -59.94
C ILE A 6 -24.79 -39.28 -59.51
N LEU A 7 -25.83 -38.68 -60.13
CA LEU A 7 -26.35 -37.38 -59.68
C LEU A 7 -26.91 -37.43 -58.26
N GLY A 8 -27.63 -38.50 -57.91
CA GLY A 8 -28.14 -38.70 -56.55
C GLY A 8 -27.02 -38.79 -55.51
N ALA A 9 -25.98 -39.57 -55.79
CA ALA A 9 -24.82 -39.70 -54.91
C ALA A 9 -24.04 -38.38 -54.77
N ALA A 10 -23.84 -37.63 -55.86
CA ALA A 10 -23.16 -36.35 -55.83
C ALA A 10 -23.92 -35.30 -54.98
N SER A 11 -25.25 -35.27 -55.07
CA SER A 11 -26.09 -34.40 -54.26
C SER A 11 -25.96 -34.68 -52.75
N ILE A 12 -25.96 -35.96 -52.37
CA ILE A 12 -25.82 -36.38 -50.96
C ILE A 12 -24.46 -35.96 -50.40
N VAL A 13 -23.39 -36.12 -51.18
CA VAL A 13 -22.04 -35.68 -50.77
C VAL A 13 -21.98 -34.15 -50.63
N LEU A 14 -22.63 -33.41 -51.52
CA LEU A 14 -22.66 -31.95 -51.42
C LEU A 14 -23.38 -31.48 -50.15
N VAL A 15 -24.54 -32.08 -49.86
CA VAL A 15 -25.33 -31.76 -48.66
C VAL A 15 -24.57 -32.14 -47.38
N SER A 16 -23.91 -33.29 -47.35
CA SER A 16 -23.14 -33.72 -46.17
C SER A 16 -21.98 -32.78 -45.87
N VAL A 17 -21.28 -32.31 -46.91
CA VAL A 17 -20.21 -31.31 -46.78
C VAL A 17 -20.77 -29.98 -46.27
N LEU A 18 -21.89 -29.50 -46.81
CA LEU A 18 -22.53 -28.26 -46.35
C LEU A 18 -22.95 -28.34 -44.88
N CYS A 19 -23.56 -29.45 -44.46
CA CYS A 19 -23.93 -29.67 -43.06
C CYS A 19 -22.69 -29.71 -42.15
N ALA A 20 -21.60 -30.36 -42.57
CA ALA A 20 -20.36 -30.39 -41.79
C ALA A 20 -19.76 -28.99 -41.61
N VAL A 21 -19.77 -28.17 -42.66
CA VAL A 21 -19.28 -26.80 -42.63
C VAL A 21 -20.13 -25.93 -41.70
N VAL A 22 -21.46 -25.99 -41.82
CA VAL A 22 -22.37 -25.22 -40.96
C VAL A 22 -22.17 -25.59 -39.49
N ASN A 23 -22.09 -26.88 -39.17
CA ASN A 23 -21.87 -27.33 -37.80
C ASN A 23 -20.51 -26.87 -37.25
N TYR A 24 -19.46 -26.89 -38.07
CA TYR A 24 -18.14 -26.39 -37.68
C TYR A 24 -18.16 -24.89 -37.34
N TYR A 25 -18.80 -24.07 -38.18
CA TYR A 25 -18.92 -22.65 -37.91
C TYR A 25 -19.83 -22.34 -36.72
N HIS A 26 -20.88 -23.14 -36.50
CA HIS A 26 -21.77 -22.98 -35.35
C HIS A 26 -21.01 -23.23 -34.04
N ASP A 27 -20.32 -24.36 -33.89
CA ASP A 27 -19.52 -24.67 -32.69
C ASP A 27 -18.43 -23.62 -32.44
N LYS A 28 -17.75 -23.19 -33.51
CA LYS A 28 -16.74 -22.14 -33.41
C LYS A 28 -17.35 -20.82 -32.94
N SER A 29 -18.50 -20.42 -33.48
CA SER A 29 -19.17 -19.18 -33.09
C SER A 29 -19.61 -19.21 -31.62
N GLU A 30 -20.15 -20.33 -31.14
CA GLU A 30 -20.56 -20.47 -29.75
C GLU A 30 -19.37 -20.42 -28.79
N ARG A 31 -18.25 -21.06 -29.15
CA ARG A 31 -17.01 -20.97 -28.37
C ARG A 31 -16.53 -19.53 -28.26
N LEU A 32 -16.44 -18.81 -29.37
CA LEU A 32 -16.02 -17.40 -29.37
C LEU A 32 -16.96 -16.53 -28.51
N VAL A 33 -18.28 -16.71 -28.62
CA VAL A 33 -19.25 -15.99 -27.79
C VAL A 33 -19.06 -16.33 -26.31
N SER A 34 -18.78 -17.59 -25.98
CA SER A 34 -18.53 -18.02 -24.61
C SER A 34 -17.24 -17.41 -24.03
N GLU A 35 -16.17 -17.34 -24.82
CA GLU A 35 -14.90 -16.75 -24.44
C GLU A 35 -15.03 -15.24 -24.22
N VAL A 36 -15.69 -14.53 -25.13
CA VAL A 36 -15.96 -13.09 -24.98
C VAL A 36 -16.77 -12.84 -23.70
N LYS A 37 -17.81 -13.63 -23.45
CA LYS A 37 -18.63 -13.48 -22.23
C LYS A 37 -17.84 -13.75 -20.96
N GLN A 38 -16.88 -14.68 -20.99
CA GLN A 38 -15.97 -14.91 -19.86
C GLN A 38 -15.02 -13.72 -19.66
N GLN A 39 -14.42 -13.21 -20.74
CA GLN A 39 -13.55 -12.04 -20.68
C GLN A 39 -14.28 -10.80 -20.17
N GLU A 40 -15.50 -10.54 -20.64
CA GLU A 40 -16.33 -9.43 -20.16
C GLU A 40 -16.60 -9.53 -18.66
N LYS A 41 -16.92 -10.72 -18.14
CA LYS A 41 -17.10 -10.93 -16.70
C LYS A 41 -15.81 -10.65 -15.92
N THR A 42 -14.68 -11.16 -16.40
CA THR A 42 -13.37 -10.91 -15.76
C THR A 42 -13.00 -9.44 -15.82
N LEU A 43 -13.27 -8.76 -16.93
CA LEU A 43 -13.01 -7.32 -17.10
C LEU A 43 -13.90 -6.49 -16.16
N ALA A 44 -15.19 -6.83 -16.06
CA ALA A 44 -16.10 -6.18 -15.13
C ALA A 44 -15.63 -6.37 -13.68
N GLN A 45 -15.22 -7.59 -13.31
CA GLN A 45 -14.66 -7.88 -12.00
C GLN A 45 -13.39 -7.07 -11.74
N GLN A 46 -12.43 -7.08 -12.67
CA GLN A 46 -11.20 -6.30 -12.55
C GLN A 46 -11.47 -4.80 -12.46
N SER A 47 -12.40 -4.26 -13.26
CA SER A 47 -12.79 -2.85 -13.17
C SER A 47 -13.37 -2.52 -11.80
N GLY A 48 -14.20 -3.41 -11.24
CA GLY A 48 -14.74 -3.29 -9.90
C GLY A 48 -13.63 -3.21 -8.85
N LEU A 49 -12.67 -4.14 -8.89
CA LEU A 49 -11.51 -4.10 -8.00
C LEU A 49 -10.67 -2.82 -8.16
N ILE A 50 -10.43 -2.35 -9.39
CA ILE A 50 -9.68 -1.11 -9.61
C ILE A 50 -10.43 0.08 -9.02
N THR A 51 -11.76 0.13 -9.16
CA THR A 51 -12.56 1.21 -8.57
C THR A 51 -12.49 1.22 -7.05
N THR A 52 -12.55 0.06 -6.40
CA THR A 52 -12.45 -0.02 -4.93
C THR A 52 -11.05 0.35 -4.47
N LEU A 53 -9.99 -0.16 -5.12
CA LEU A 53 -8.60 0.20 -4.79
C LEU A 53 -8.36 1.71 -4.92
N ARG A 54 -8.91 2.36 -5.96
CA ARG A 54 -8.79 3.82 -6.12
C ARG A 54 -9.50 4.59 -5.02
N ALA A 55 -10.67 4.12 -4.59
CA ALA A 55 -11.40 4.74 -3.48
C ALA A 55 -10.65 4.60 -2.15
N ASP A 56 -10.09 3.42 -1.89
CA ASP A 56 -9.31 3.15 -0.68
C ASP A 56 -7.99 3.95 -0.66
N ASP A 57 -7.30 4.04 -1.79
CA ASP A 57 -6.08 4.86 -1.90
C ASP A 57 -6.37 6.35 -1.69
N ALA A 58 -7.46 6.87 -2.26
CA ALA A 58 -7.88 8.25 -2.03
C ALA A 58 -8.19 8.52 -0.55
N ARG A 59 -8.88 7.59 0.12
CA ARG A 59 -9.14 7.65 1.57
C ARG A 59 -7.86 7.61 2.39
N ASN A 60 -6.94 6.72 2.04
CA ASN A 60 -5.66 6.58 2.75
C ASN A 60 -4.82 7.87 2.61
N ARG A 61 -4.73 8.43 1.40
CA ARG A 61 -4.05 9.72 1.17
C ARG A 61 -4.67 10.87 1.96
N ALA A 62 -6.00 10.92 2.07
CA ALA A 62 -6.67 11.92 2.89
C ALA A 62 -6.31 11.78 4.38
N MET A 63 -6.31 10.55 4.90
CA MET A 63 -5.94 10.26 6.29
C MET A 63 -4.48 10.64 6.58
N MET A 64 -3.56 10.28 5.67
CA MET A 64 -2.15 10.65 5.79
C MET A 64 -1.93 12.16 5.76
N ALA A 65 -2.66 12.88 4.90
CA ALA A 65 -2.59 14.34 4.86
C ALA A 65 -3.12 14.99 6.14
N GLU A 66 -4.18 14.45 6.74
CA GLU A 66 -4.70 14.92 8.01
C GLU A 66 -3.72 14.66 9.16
N GLN A 67 -3.12 13.46 9.23
CA GLN A 67 -2.11 13.13 10.22
C GLN A 67 -0.89 14.05 10.11
N GLN A 68 -0.39 14.28 8.89
CA GLN A 68 0.73 15.20 8.65
C GLN A 68 0.40 16.63 9.09
N ARG A 69 -0.81 17.12 8.79
CA ARG A 69 -1.25 18.44 9.26
C ARG A 69 -1.27 18.53 10.77
N ARG A 70 -1.79 17.51 11.45
CA ARG A 70 -1.83 17.46 12.91
C ARG A 70 -0.44 17.44 13.52
N GLU A 71 0.47 16.65 12.98
CA GLU A 71 1.87 16.61 13.42
C GLU A 71 2.58 17.95 13.22
N GLN A 72 2.37 18.61 12.07
CA GLN A 72 2.91 19.96 11.83
C GLN A 72 2.36 20.97 12.83
N GLN A 73 1.05 20.92 13.09
CA GLN A 73 0.42 21.80 14.07
C GLN A 73 0.98 21.57 15.49
N LEU A 74 1.19 20.31 15.88
CA LEU A 74 1.81 19.95 17.15
C LEU A 74 3.26 20.46 17.24
N ARG A 75 4.05 20.33 16.16
CA ARG A 75 5.42 20.89 16.11
C ARG A 75 5.41 22.40 16.30
N GLN A 76 4.55 23.12 15.58
CA GLN A 76 4.44 24.58 15.70
C GLN A 76 4.00 25.01 17.10
N GLN A 77 3.06 24.29 17.71
CA GLN A 77 2.65 24.54 19.09
C GLN A 77 3.80 24.28 20.07
N GLY A 78 4.56 23.19 19.89
CA GLY A 78 5.74 22.88 20.69
C GLY A 78 6.80 23.97 20.60
N GLU A 79 7.14 24.42 19.40
CA GLU A 79 8.09 25.53 19.17
C GLU A 79 7.59 26.84 19.81
N THR A 80 6.31 27.16 19.64
CA THR A 80 5.70 28.35 20.25
C THR A 80 5.76 28.29 21.77
N TYR A 81 5.43 27.14 22.36
CA TYR A 81 5.46 26.95 23.79
C TYR A 81 6.88 27.04 24.34
N GLN A 82 7.84 26.39 23.68
CA GLN A 82 9.25 26.44 24.06
C GLN A 82 9.79 27.88 24.00
N ARG A 83 9.44 28.63 22.96
CA ARG A 83 9.85 30.04 22.84
C ARG A 83 9.25 30.90 23.93
N LYS A 84 7.95 30.74 24.23
CA LYS A 84 7.29 31.44 25.34
C LYS A 84 7.94 31.12 26.68
N TYR A 85 8.31 29.85 26.91
CA TYR A 85 8.99 29.44 28.12
C TYR A 85 10.37 30.10 28.23
N GLN A 86 11.18 30.04 27.17
CA GLN A 86 12.48 30.73 27.12
C GLN A 86 12.34 32.25 27.36
N ASP A 87 11.35 32.87 26.73
CA ASP A 87 11.08 34.30 26.90
C ASP A 87 10.64 34.67 28.32
N ALA A 88 9.93 33.78 29.03
CA ALA A 88 9.53 33.99 30.42
C ALA A 88 10.73 33.86 31.38
N ILE A 89 11.63 32.90 31.16
CA ILE A 89 12.76 32.63 32.06
C ILE A 89 14.00 33.49 31.78
N LYS A 90 14.14 34.11 30.60
CA LYS A 90 15.38 34.81 30.20
C LYS A 90 15.80 35.96 31.13
N ASN A 91 14.82 36.55 31.83
CA ASN A 91 15.01 37.67 32.76
C ASN A 91 14.93 37.25 34.23
N ASP A 92 14.74 35.96 34.51
CA ASP A 92 14.69 35.44 35.87
C ASP A 92 16.12 35.19 36.38
N GLU A 93 16.50 35.82 37.50
CA GLU A 93 17.82 35.67 38.14
C GLU A 93 18.10 34.23 38.58
N CYS A 94 17.08 33.49 39.01
CA CYS A 94 17.23 32.08 39.40
C CYS A 94 17.47 31.18 38.18
N ALA A 95 16.89 31.50 37.02
CA ALA A 95 17.10 30.73 35.78
C ALA A 95 18.45 31.04 35.11
N ARG A 96 19.02 32.24 35.34
CA ARG A 96 20.34 32.63 34.82
C ARG A 96 21.51 32.01 35.57
N ARG A 97 21.32 31.58 36.81
CA ARG A 97 22.38 30.94 37.59
C ARG A 97 22.72 29.58 36.99
N THR A 98 24.01 29.35 36.74
CA THR A 98 24.52 28.05 36.31
C THR A 98 24.24 27.03 37.42
N ALA A 99 23.68 25.88 37.06
CA ALA A 99 23.46 24.80 38.01
C ALA A 99 24.80 24.39 38.66
N PRO A 100 24.84 24.15 39.99
CA PRO A 100 26.07 23.77 40.67
C PRO A 100 26.70 22.53 40.04
N GLY A 101 28.02 22.56 39.79
CA GLY A 101 28.75 21.50 39.09
C GLY A 101 28.52 20.11 39.68
N ALA A 102 28.54 19.99 41.01
CA ALA A 102 28.28 18.72 41.71
C ALA A 102 26.91 18.10 41.40
N VAL A 103 25.88 18.91 41.13
CA VAL A 103 24.54 18.40 40.76
C VAL A 103 24.55 17.93 39.30
N LEU A 104 25.29 18.63 38.43
CA LEU A 104 25.46 18.22 37.03
C LEU A 104 26.30 16.95 36.90
N ASP A 105 27.33 16.79 37.74
CA ASP A 105 28.18 15.60 37.75
C ASP A 105 27.45 14.37 38.30
N LEU A 106 26.59 14.57 39.30
CA LEU A 106 25.66 13.53 39.75
C LEU A 106 24.64 13.14 38.67
N LEU A 107 24.04 14.12 37.97
CA LEU A 107 23.05 13.88 36.90
C LEU A 107 23.66 13.24 35.64
N ARG A 108 24.93 13.56 35.32
CA ARG A 108 25.66 12.96 34.20
C ARG A 108 26.26 11.60 34.55
N GLY A 109 26.26 11.22 35.83
CA GLY A 109 26.90 10.00 36.31
C GLY A 109 28.44 10.05 36.21
N THR A 110 29.04 11.24 36.13
CA THR A 110 30.50 11.40 36.10
C THR A 110 31.14 11.11 37.46
N ASP A 111 30.41 11.34 38.56
CA ASP A 111 30.90 11.07 39.93
C ASP A 111 30.94 9.57 40.30
N THR A 112 30.19 8.70 39.61
CA THR A 112 30.18 7.26 39.92
C THR A 112 31.28 6.47 39.22
N THR A 113 31.95 7.05 38.21
CA THR A 113 32.99 6.34 37.44
C THR A 113 34.36 6.33 38.13
N THR A 114 34.70 7.37 38.90
CA THR A 114 35.99 7.42 39.62
C THR A 114 36.02 6.52 40.86
N ALA A 115 34.86 6.21 41.45
CA ALA A 115 34.74 5.31 42.61
C ALA A 115 34.60 3.82 42.21
N ALA A 116 33.98 3.52 41.06
CA ALA A 116 33.82 2.13 40.59
C ALA A 116 35.11 1.51 40.03
N GLY A 117 36.09 2.34 39.62
CA GLY A 117 37.42 1.89 39.17
C GLY A 117 38.37 1.48 40.30
N ALA A 118 38.20 2.02 41.52
CA ALA A 118 39.05 1.69 42.66
C ALA A 118 38.57 0.46 43.45
N ALA A 119 37.29 0.11 43.37
CA ALA A 119 36.71 -1.01 44.12
C ALA A 119 36.83 -2.39 43.42
N ARG A 120 37.35 -2.45 42.17
CA ARG A 120 37.54 -3.71 41.42
C ARG A 120 38.95 -4.29 41.48
N ALA A 121 39.85 -3.71 42.29
CA ALA A 121 41.23 -4.16 42.42
C ALA A 121 41.57 -4.83 43.77
N VAL A 122 40.58 -5.38 44.47
CA VAL A 122 40.83 -6.29 45.61
C VAL A 122 39.91 -7.50 45.47
N SER A 123 40.47 -8.58 44.94
CA SER A 123 39.95 -9.94 45.11
C SER A 123 41.16 -10.82 45.42
N PRO A 124 41.17 -11.61 46.51
CA PRO A 124 42.04 -12.77 46.61
C PRO A 124 41.61 -13.85 45.61
#